data_AF-A0A3D1R6V8-F1
#
_entry.id   AF-A0A3D1R6V8-F1
#
_cell.length_a   1.000
_cell.length_b   1.000
_cell.length_c   1.000
_cell.angle_alpha   90.00
_cell.angle_beta   90.00
_cell.angle_gamma   90.00
#
_symmetry.space_group_name_H-M   'P 1'
#
loop_
_entity.id
_entity.type
_entity.pdbx_description
1 polymer ?
#
loop_
_entity_poly.entity_id
_entity_poly.type
_entity_poly.pdbx_seq_one_letter_code
_entity_poly.pdbx_strand_id
1 'polypeptide(L)'
;MNPRPGRSRVFLLSPAFSGGKRAQMLLSERAQFELARKLRAGEAALGELFAFMSGLYFRGKLAYARAFAAPPPGLEVEGAVLVITAGEGLVRADAPVALERLRAFEAVPVDA
;
A
#
# COMPACT_ATOMS: atom_id res chain seq x y z
N MET A 1 -23.93 -0.14 5.69
CA MET A 1 -24.41 0.51 4.45
C MET A 1 -24.03 -0.41 3.30
N ASN A 2 -24.98 -1.16 2.74
CA ASN A 2 -24.68 -2.06 1.61
C ASN A 2 -24.27 -1.23 0.38
N PRO A 3 -23.31 -1.71 -0.44
CA PRO A 3 -23.05 -1.14 -1.77
C PRO A 3 -24.37 -0.99 -2.54
N ARG A 4 -24.64 0.19 -3.12
CA ARG A 4 -25.77 0.33 -4.06
C ARG A 4 -25.51 -0.61 -5.25
N PRO A 5 -26.43 -1.53 -5.58
CA PRO A 5 -26.25 -2.43 -6.72
C PRO A 5 -26.11 -1.61 -8.01
N GLY A 6 -25.09 -1.92 -8.81
CA GLY A 6 -24.89 -1.37 -10.17
C GLY A 6 -23.83 -0.28 -10.34
N ARG A 7 -23.11 0.16 -9.30
CA ARG A 7 -21.99 1.12 -9.47
C ARG A 7 -20.67 0.55 -8.98
N SER A 8 -19.73 0.39 -9.92
CA SER A 8 -18.36 0.05 -9.59
C SER A 8 -17.67 1.20 -8.84
N ARG A 9 -16.90 0.86 -7.81
CA ARG A 9 -16.10 1.76 -6.98
C ARG A 9 -14.69 1.21 -6.86
N VAL A 10 -13.77 1.97 -7.40
CA VAL A 10 -12.32 1.78 -7.28
C VAL A 10 -11.79 2.89 -6.37
N PHE A 11 -10.87 2.55 -5.48
CA PHE A 11 -10.25 3.48 -4.55
C PHE A 11 -8.82 3.80 -4.98
N LEU A 12 -8.47 5.09 -4.98
CA LEU A 12 -7.11 5.57 -5.17
C LEU A 12 -6.61 6.14 -3.85
N LEU A 13 -5.56 5.55 -3.30
CA LEU A 13 -4.95 5.97 -2.05
C LEU A 13 -3.69 6.78 -2.35
N SER A 14 -3.56 7.96 -1.74
CA SER A 14 -2.30 8.69 -1.73
C SER A 14 -1.20 7.87 -1.01
N PRO A 15 0.08 8.03 -1.40
CA PRO A 15 1.16 7.27 -0.80
C PRO A 15 1.35 7.61 0.68
N ALA A 16 2.04 6.73 1.39
CA ALA A 16 2.56 7.01 2.73
C ALA A 16 4.00 7.53 2.64
N PHE A 17 4.35 8.46 3.51
CA PHE A 17 5.75 8.89 3.65
C PHE A 17 6.62 7.72 4.09
N SER A 18 7.65 7.43 3.28
CA SER A 18 8.51 6.25 3.42
C SER A 18 9.89 6.56 4.03
N GLY A 19 10.18 7.80 4.44
CA GLY A 19 11.46 8.20 5.03
C GLY A 19 11.46 8.30 6.57
N GLY A 20 10.36 7.93 7.25
CA GLY A 20 10.21 8.11 8.70
C GLY A 20 10.87 7.02 9.55
N LYS A 21 10.88 7.20 10.88
CA LYS A 21 11.44 6.24 11.85
C LYS A 21 10.90 4.81 11.69
N ARG A 22 9.62 4.66 11.33
CA ARG A 22 8.99 3.34 11.11
C ARG A 22 9.53 2.69 9.83
N ALA A 23 9.78 3.46 8.77
CA ALA A 23 10.45 2.93 7.59
C ALA A 23 11.87 2.46 7.92
N GLN A 24 12.64 3.24 8.69
CA GLN A 24 13.98 2.83 9.14
C GLN A 24 13.96 1.52 9.94
N MET A 25 12.96 1.32 10.81
CA MET A 25 12.78 0.06 11.53
C MET A 25 12.50 -1.12 10.59
N LEU A 26 11.67 -0.90 9.56
CA LEU A 26 11.31 -1.92 8.57
C LEU A 26 12.48 -2.29 7.66
N LEU A 27 13.28 -1.30 7.27
CA LEU A 27 14.43 -1.45 6.37
C LEU A 27 15.69 -1.96 7.09
N SER A 28 15.68 -2.03 8.43
CA SER A 28 16.83 -2.52 9.20
C SER A 28 17.08 -4.01 8.93
N GLU A 29 18.32 -4.37 8.60
CA GLU A 29 18.75 -5.76 8.42
C GLU A 29 18.52 -6.63 9.67
N ARG A 30 18.51 -6.00 10.85
CA ARG A 30 18.28 -6.67 12.14
C ARG A 30 16.80 -6.89 12.45
N ALA A 31 15.88 -6.36 11.64
CA ALA A 31 14.44 -6.47 11.89
C ALA A 31 13.96 -7.90 11.66
N GLN A 32 13.50 -8.56 12.72
CA GLN A 32 13.05 -9.97 12.66
C GLN A 32 11.53 -10.15 12.66
N PHE A 33 10.77 -9.06 12.79
CA PHE A 33 9.31 -9.13 12.76
C PHE A 33 8.80 -9.55 11.37
N GLU A 34 7.60 -10.14 11.35
CA GLU A 34 7.06 -10.85 10.20
C GLU A 34 7.00 -10.00 8.91
N LEU A 35 6.50 -8.76 8.96
CA LEU A 35 6.48 -7.87 7.80
C LEU A 35 7.89 -7.55 7.25
N ALA A 36 8.91 -7.40 8.11
CA ALA A 36 10.29 -7.18 7.64
C ALA A 36 10.86 -8.43 6.95
N ARG A 37 10.50 -9.62 7.43
CA ARG A 37 10.86 -10.89 6.76
C ARG A 37 10.20 -11.02 5.40
N LYS A 38 8.89 -10.73 5.32
CA LYS A 38 8.14 -10.72 4.06
C LYS A 38 8.74 -9.72 3.06
N LEU A 39 9.10 -8.52 3.50
CA LEU A 39 9.72 -7.51 2.62
C LEU A 39 11.03 -8.03 2.01
N ARG A 40 11.89 -8.66 2.82
CA ARG A 40 13.14 -9.26 2.32
C ARG A 40 12.92 -10.44 1.40
N ALA A 41 11.83 -11.18 1.58
CA ALA A 41 11.42 -12.24 0.66
C ALA A 41 10.73 -11.72 -0.62
N GLY A 42 10.45 -10.42 -0.71
CA GLY A 42 9.68 -9.82 -1.82
C GLY A 42 8.19 -10.14 -1.78
N GLU A 43 7.67 -10.56 -0.62
CA GLU A 43 6.30 -11.05 -0.42
C GLU A 43 5.39 -10.03 0.27
N ALA A 44 5.94 -8.93 0.79
CA ALA A 44 5.15 -7.92 1.50
C ALA A 44 4.31 -7.08 0.53
N ALA A 45 3.02 -6.94 0.80
CA ALA A 45 2.15 -6.11 -0.01
C ALA A 45 2.38 -4.62 0.24
N LEU A 46 2.31 -3.80 -0.82
CA LEU A 46 2.48 -2.34 -0.74
C LEU A 46 1.62 -1.70 0.37
N GLY A 47 0.35 -2.10 0.47
CA GLY A 47 -0.58 -1.60 1.46
C GLY A 47 -0.18 -1.94 2.90
N GLU A 48 0.40 -3.12 3.13
CA GLU A 48 0.92 -3.52 4.45
C GLU A 48 2.13 -2.66 4.84
N LEU A 49 3.05 -2.43 3.90
CA LEU A 49 4.23 -1.59 4.08
C LEU A 49 3.81 -0.15 4.42
N PHE A 50 2.89 0.42 3.66
CA PHE A 50 2.41 1.80 3.88
C PHE A 50 1.59 1.94 5.16
N ALA A 51 0.76 0.94 5.49
CA ALA A 51 0.05 0.89 6.77
C ALA A 51 1.02 0.77 7.95
N PHE A 52 2.13 0.03 7.77
CA PHE A 52 3.19 0.00 8.77
C PHE A 52 3.89 1.34 8.87
N MET A 53 4.25 2.04 7.78
CA MET A 53 5.01 3.29 7.89
C MET A 53 4.18 4.48 8.41
N SER A 54 2.92 4.62 7.98
CA SER A 54 2.05 5.76 8.30
C SER A 54 1.21 5.59 9.58
N GLY A 55 1.17 4.38 10.17
CA GLY A 55 0.34 4.12 11.34
C GLY A 55 -1.16 4.19 11.02
N LEU A 56 -1.95 4.88 11.85
CA LEU A 56 -3.42 4.86 11.75
C LEU A 56 -3.97 5.52 10.48
N TYR A 57 -3.28 6.52 9.93
CA TYR A 57 -3.80 7.30 8.80
C TYR A 57 -3.94 6.46 7.52
N PHE A 58 -2.86 5.86 7.03
CA PHE A 58 -2.94 4.98 5.86
C PHE A 58 -3.73 3.70 6.17
N ARG A 59 -3.57 3.13 7.38
CA ARG A 59 -4.31 1.92 7.78
C ARG A 59 -5.82 2.12 7.71
N GLY A 60 -6.33 3.26 8.17
CA GLY A 60 -7.75 3.59 8.08
C GLY A 60 -8.25 3.71 6.64
N LYS A 61 -7.48 4.39 5.78
CA LYS A 61 -7.79 4.50 4.34
C LYS A 61 -7.83 3.13 3.65
N LEU A 62 -6.84 2.28 3.91
CA LEU A 62 -6.77 0.94 3.34
C LEU A 62 -7.93 0.06 3.81
N ALA A 63 -8.25 0.09 5.12
CA ALA A 63 -9.37 -0.65 5.67
C ALA A 63 -10.71 -0.20 5.07
N TYR A 64 -10.92 1.12 4.93
CA TYR A 64 -12.10 1.66 4.28
C TYR A 64 -12.18 1.24 2.81
N ALA A 65 -11.10 1.40 2.05
CA ALA A 65 -11.08 1.01 0.64
C ALA A 65 -11.43 -0.46 0.44
N ARG A 66 -10.85 -1.37 1.23
CA ARG A 66 -11.17 -2.81 1.18
C ARG A 66 -12.62 -3.11 1.53
N ALA A 67 -13.16 -2.45 2.56
CA ALA A 67 -14.54 -2.69 3.00
C ALA A 67 -15.60 -2.16 2.01
N PHE A 68 -15.28 -1.08 1.29
CA PHE A 68 -16.26 -0.36 0.47
C PHE A 68 -16.01 -0.44 -1.04
N ALA A 69 -14.90 -1.04 -1.49
CA ALA A 69 -14.65 -1.34 -2.89
C ALA A 69 -15.80 -2.15 -3.49
N ALA A 70 -16.13 -1.84 -4.73
CA ALA A 70 -17.12 -2.55 -5.52
C ALA A 70 -16.51 -2.71 -6.91
N PRO A 71 -15.66 -3.72 -7.15
CA PRO A 71 -14.95 -3.83 -8.41
C PRO A 71 -15.92 -3.93 -9.62
N PRO A 72 -15.48 -3.53 -10.83
CA PRO A 72 -16.18 -3.89 -12.05
C PRO A 72 -16.23 -5.41 -12.23
N PRO A 73 -17.19 -5.94 -13.02
CA PRO A 73 -17.27 -7.37 -13.31
C PRO A 73 -15.92 -7.92 -13.80
N GLY A 74 -15.49 -9.05 -13.25
CA GLY A 74 -14.22 -9.70 -13.60
C GLY A 74 -12.99 -9.23 -12.81
N LEU A 75 -13.14 -8.25 -11.90
CA LEU A 75 -12.07 -7.81 -11.01
C LEU A 75 -12.38 -8.17 -9.55
N GLU A 76 -11.37 -8.61 -8.80
CA GLU A 76 -11.50 -8.85 -7.37
C GLU A 76 -11.39 -7.54 -6.56
N VAL A 77 -11.84 -7.57 -5.31
CA VAL A 77 -11.82 -6.41 -4.40
C VAL A 77 -10.41 -5.82 -4.26
N GLU A 78 -9.38 -6.66 -4.08
CA GLU A 78 -8.00 -6.19 -3.94
C GLU A 78 -7.48 -5.52 -5.23
N GLY A 79 -7.98 -5.93 -6.40
CA GLY A 79 -7.69 -5.28 -7.68
C GLY A 79 -8.31 -3.90 -7.83
N ALA A 80 -9.33 -3.55 -7.04
CA ALA A 80 -9.99 -2.26 -7.04
C ALA A 80 -9.44 -1.27 -5.98
N VAL A 81 -8.35 -1.61 -5.30
CA VAL A 81 -7.65 -0.72 -4.37
C VAL A 81 -6.26 -0.42 -4.89
N LEU A 82 -6.06 0.80 -5.37
CA LEU A 82 -4.81 1.27 -5.95
C LEU A 82 -4.17 2.31 -5.05
N VAL A 83 -2.86 2.38 -5.07
CA VAL A 83 -2.02 3.36 -4.39
C VAL A 83 -1.32 4.18 -5.47
N ILE A 84 -1.39 5.49 -5.35
CA ILE A 84 -0.60 6.42 -6.13
C ILE A 84 0.83 6.35 -5.58
N THR A 85 1.78 5.94 -6.40
CA THR A 85 3.19 5.76 -6.03
C THR A 85 4.06 6.74 -6.79
N ALA A 86 5.11 7.21 -6.13
CA ALA A 86 6.09 8.09 -6.75
C ALA A 86 6.91 7.30 -7.77
N GLY A 87 7.02 7.78 -9.01
CA GLY A 87 7.80 7.16 -10.08
C GLY A 87 7.11 6.03 -10.87
N GLU A 88 6.06 5.39 -10.33
CA GLU A 88 5.39 4.25 -11.00
C GLU A 88 3.88 4.45 -11.23
N GLY A 89 3.28 5.54 -10.76
CA GLY A 89 1.85 5.80 -10.97
C GLY A 89 0.98 4.90 -10.09
N LEU A 90 -0.02 4.23 -10.66
CA LEU A 90 -1.00 3.44 -9.89
C LEU A 90 -0.53 2.00 -9.70
N VAL A 91 -0.31 1.60 -8.44
CA VAL A 91 0.07 0.23 -8.06
C VAL A 91 -1.01 -0.37 -7.17
N ARG A 92 -1.35 -1.65 -7.34
CA ARG A 92 -2.33 -2.30 -6.46
C ARG A 92 -1.83 -2.35 -5.02
N ALA A 93 -2.73 -2.15 -4.07
CA ALA A 93 -2.38 -2.19 -2.65
C ALA A 93 -1.93 -3.60 -2.19
N ASP A 94 -2.33 -4.65 -2.89
CA ASP A 94 -1.93 -6.04 -2.64
C ASP A 94 -0.70 -6.46 -3.45
N ALA A 95 -0.14 -5.59 -4.30
CA ALA A 95 1.03 -5.93 -5.08
C ALA A 95 2.24 -6.21 -4.16
N PRO A 96 2.94 -7.34 -4.34
CA PRO A 96 4.20 -7.59 -3.66
C PRO A 96 5.23 -6.54 -4.04
N VAL A 97 5.99 -6.08 -3.06
CA VAL A 97 7.03 -5.07 -3.24
C VAL A 97 8.32 -5.57 -2.62
N ALA A 98 9.36 -5.65 -3.45
CA ALA A 98 10.73 -5.90 -3.01
C ALA A 98 11.37 -4.62 -2.43
N LEU A 99 12.44 -4.81 -1.68
CA LEU A 99 13.16 -3.73 -0.99
C LEU A 99 13.63 -2.62 -1.94
N GLU A 100 14.14 -3.01 -3.11
CA GLU A 100 14.69 -2.12 -4.13
C GLU A 100 13.60 -1.20 -4.68
N ARG A 101 12.41 -1.76 -4.90
CA ARG A 101 11.25 -1.01 -5.39
C ARG A 101 10.74 -0.02 -4.33
N LEU A 102 10.73 -0.42 -3.06
CA LEU A 102 10.38 0.49 -1.97
C LEU A 102 11.37 1.67 -1.86
N ARG A 103 12.67 1.42 -2.03
CA ARG A 103 13.71 2.47 -2.08
C ARG A 103 13.54 3.39 -3.30
N ALA A 104 13.12 2.85 -4.44
CA ALA A 104 12.86 3.65 -5.63
C ALA A 104 11.73 4.67 -5.40
N PHE A 105 10.68 4.30 -4.65
CA PHE A 105 9.61 5.24 -4.28
C PHE A 105 10.10 6.38 -3.39
N GLU A 106 11.02 6.10 -2.45
CA GLU A 106 11.60 7.11 -1.57
C GLU A 106 12.52 8.09 -2.34
N ALA A 107 13.21 7.61 -3.37
CA ALA A 107 14.14 8.42 -4.16
C ALA A 107 13.44 9.48 -5.03
N VAL A 108 12.13 9.34 -5.26
CA VAL A 108 11.34 10.31 -6.04
C VAL A 108 10.73 11.34 -5.08
N PRO A 109 11.16 12.61 -5.12
CA PRO A 109 10.61 13.64 -4.26
C PRO A 109 9.13 13.87 -4.60
N VAL A 110 8.31 14.02 -3.56
CA VAL A 110 6.90 14.42 -3.66
C VAL A 110 6.78 15.74 -2.93
N ASP A 111 6.48 16.80 -3.68
CA ASP A 111 6.25 18.13 -3.12
C ASP A 111 4.97 18.15 -2.26
N ALA A 112 4.96 19.05 -1.27
CA ALA A 112 3.82 19.24 -0.35
C ALA A 112 2.78 20.21 -0.92
#